data_AF-A0A496Z2S5-F1
#
_entry.id   AF-A0A496Z2S5-F1
#
_cell.length_a   1.000
_cell.length_b   1.000
_cell.length_c   1.000
_cell.angle_alpha   90.00
_cell.angle_beta   90.00
_cell.angle_gamma   90.00
#
_symmetry.space_group_name_H-M   'P 1'
#
loop_
_entity.id
_entity.type
_entity.pdbx_description
1 polymer ?
#
loop_
_entity_poly.entity_id
_entity_poly.type
_entity_poly.pdbx_seq_one_letter_code
_entity_poly.pdbx_strand_id
1 'polypeptide(L)' 'NPDVKVLLSSGFSIDGEASEILARGCDGFIQKPFTIKELSGKIRGILDKE' A
#
# COMPACT_ATOMS: atom_id res chain seq x y z
N ASN A 1 -0.38 1.17 17.72
CA ASN A 1 -1.54 0.30 17.48
C ASN A 1 -1.11 -0.71 16.44
N PRO A 2 -0.68 -1.91 16.85
CA PRO A 2 -0.10 -2.91 15.96
C PRO A 2 -1.10 -3.48 14.93
N ASP A 3 -2.40 -3.37 15.20
CA ASP A 3 -3.45 -3.95 14.36
C ASP A 3 -3.97 -2.99 13.28
N VAL A 4 -3.46 -1.75 13.23
CA VAL A 4 -3.83 -0.78 12.19
C VAL A 4 -3.22 -1.21 10.87
N LYS A 5 -4.08 -1.48 9.89
CA LYS A 5 -3.66 -1.78 8.53
C LYS A 5 -3.19 -0.50 7.82
N VAL A 6 -2.04 -0.56 7.16
CA VAL A 6 -1.37 0.58 6.51
C VAL A 6 -1.20 0.36 5.01
N LEU A 7 -1.66 1.33 4.21
CA LEU A 7 -1.46 1.39 2.76
C LEU A 7 -0.52 2.56 2.40
N LEU A 8 0.65 2.27 1.85
CA LEU A 8 1.59 3.28 1.37
C LEU A 8 1.20 3.77 -0.03
N SER A 9 1.23 5.09 -0.24
CA SER A 9 0.95 5.69 -1.54
C SER A 9 2.05 6.65 -2.02
N SER A 10 2.77 6.28 -3.07
CA SER A 10 3.92 7.05 -3.60
C SER A 10 3.88 7.21 -5.12
N GLY A 11 4.37 8.35 -5.63
CA GLY A 11 4.56 8.59 -7.07
C GLY A 11 5.95 8.21 -7.58
N PHE A 12 6.87 7.81 -6.71
CA PHE A 12 8.17 7.28 -7.09
C PHE A 12 8.03 5.82 -7.53
N SER A 13 8.79 5.43 -8.56
CA SER A 13 8.85 4.05 -9.05
C SER A 13 9.21 3.08 -7.93
N ILE A 14 8.65 1.87 -7.97
CA ILE A 14 8.82 0.84 -6.93
C ILE A 14 10.27 0.34 -6.79
N ASP A 15 11.14 0.68 -7.74
CA ASP A 15 12.54 0.22 -7.83
C ASP A 15 13.50 0.90 -6.82
N GLY A 16 12.99 1.52 -5.75
CA GLY A 16 13.77 2.27 -4.76
C GLY A 16 13.15 2.33 -3.36
N GLU A 17 13.17 3.51 -2.75
CA GLU A 17 12.77 3.84 -1.35
C GLU A 17 11.42 3.23 -0.90
N ALA A 18 10.50 2.97 -1.84
CA ALA A 18 9.23 2.29 -1.57
C ALA A 18 9.40 0.87 -1.03
N SER A 19 10.41 0.11 -1.49
CA SER A 19 10.71 -1.23 -0.99
C SER A 19 11.18 -1.24 0.46
N GLU A 20 11.96 -0.23 0.87
CA GLU A 20 12.37 -0.08 2.28
C GLU A 20 11.18 0.29 3.18
N ILE A 21 10.25 1.12 2.70
CA ILE A 21 9.06 1.49 3.47
C ILE A 21 8.10 0.30 3.58
N LEU A 22 7.98 -0.53 2.52
CA LEU A 22 7.24 -1.79 2.57
C LEU A 22 7.85 -2.75 3.59
N ALA A 23 9.18 -2.85 3.66
CA ALA A 23 9.89 -3.71 4.61
C ALA A 23 9.68 -3.30 6.09
N ARG A 24 9.22 -2.07 6.35
CA ARG A 24 8.91 -1.58 7.70
C ARG A 24 7.52 -1.96 8.22
N GLY A 25 6.77 -2.79 7.48
CA GLY A 25 5.50 -3.35 7.94
C GLY A 25 4.26 -2.67 7.35
N CYS A 26 4.29 -2.28 6.08
CA CYS A 26 3.06 -1.86 5.39
C CYS A 26 2.29 -3.08 4.88
N ASP A 27 0.97 -3.08 5.05
CA ASP A 27 0.07 -4.13 4.55
C ASP A 27 -0.17 -4.05 3.03
N GLY A 28 0.16 -2.91 2.42
CA GLY A 28 0.19 -2.79 0.98
C GLY A 28 0.78 -1.49 0.45
N PHE A 29 0.85 -1.43 -0.89
CA PHE A 29 1.37 -0.30 -1.65
C PHE A 29 0.47 -0.01 -2.87
N ILE A 30 0.30 1.29 -3.16
CA ILE A 30 -0.35 1.79 -4.37
C ILE A 30 0.44 2.95 -4.98
N GLN A 31 0.86 2.79 -6.23
CA GLN A 31 1.62 3.80 -6.96
C GLN A 31 0.69 4.90 -7.50
N LYS A 32 1.09 6.17 -7.39
CA LYS A 32 0.42 7.30 -8.04
C LYS A 32 0.93 7.50 -9.47
N PRO A 33 0.07 7.93 -10.41
CA PRO A 33 -1.37 8.14 -10.24
C PRO A 33 -2.14 6.81 -10.24
N PHE A 34 -3.28 6.78 -9.53
CA PHE A 34 -4.20 5.65 -9.50
C PHE A 34 -5.64 6.12 -9.65
N THR A 35 -6.51 5.23 -10.08
CA THR A 35 -7.95 5.38 -10.15
C THR A 35 -8.62 5.00 -8.82
N ILE A 36 -9.86 5.46 -8.62
CA ILE A 36 -10.68 5.04 -7.46
C ILE A 36 -10.92 3.53 -7.44
N LYS A 37 -11.03 2.89 -8.61
CA LYS A 37 -11.20 1.43 -8.71
C LYS A 37 -9.97 0.69 -8.17
N GLU A 38 -8.77 1.17 -8.50
CA GLU A 38 -7.51 0.59 -8.01
C GLU A 38 -7.35 0.79 -6.51
N LEU A 39 -7.66 1.98 -6.00
CA LEU A 39 -7.66 2.24 -4.56
C LEU A 39 -8.64 1.33 -3.81
N SER A 40 -9.88 1.21 -4.30
CA SER A 40 -10.91 0.35 -3.71
C SER A 40 -10.46 -1.12 -3.65
N GLY A 41 -9.89 -1.62 -4.76
CA GLY A 41 -9.34 -2.98 -4.81
C GLY A 41 -8.19 -3.21 -3.82
N LYS A 42 -7.28 -2.23 -3.66
CA LYS A 42 -6.17 -2.31 -2.71
C LYS A 42 -6.65 -2.30 -1.26
N ILE A 43 -7.59 -1.40 -0.92
CA ILE A 43 -8.19 -1.35 0.42
C ILE A 43 -8.87 -2.68 0.74
N ARG A 44 -9.72 -3.18 -0.17
CA ARG A 44 -10.41 -4.46 0.03
C ARG A 44 -9.41 -5.61 0.23
N GLY A 45 -8.37 -5.68 -0.59
CA GLY A 45 -7.33 -6.71 -0.46
C GLY A 45 -6.51 -6.64 0.83
N ILE A 46 -6.43 -5.48 1.50
CA ILE A 46 -5.79 -5.33 2.81
C ILE A 46 -6.75 -5.74 3.93
N LEU A 47 -8.03 -5.38 3.82
CA LEU A 47 -9.05 -5.70 4.82
C LEU A 47 -9.44 -7.17 4.85
N ASP A 48 -9.34 -7.86 3.70
CA ASP A 48 -9.70 -9.28 3.58
C ASP A 48 -8.53 -10.23 3.94
N LYS A 49 -7.31 -9.72 4.13
CA LYS A 49 -6.17 -10.51 4.63
C LYS A 49 -6.22 -10.54 6.16
N GLU A 50 -6.43 -11.73 6.72
CA GLU A 50 -6.23 -12.01 8.15
C GLU A 50 -4.79 -11.66 8.57
#